data_AF-A0A3M1LAC9-F1
#
_entry.id   AF-A0A3M1LAC9-F1
#
_cell.length_a   1.000
_cell.length_b   1.000
_cell.length_c   1.000
_cell.angle_alpha   90.00
_cell.angle_beta   90.00
_cell.angle_gamma   90.00
#
_symmetry.space_group_name_H-M   'P 1'
#
loop_
_entity.id
_entity.type
_entity.pdbx_description
1 polymer ?
#
loop_
_entity_poly.entity_id
_entity_poly.type
_entity_poly.pdbx_seq_one_letter_code
_entity_poly.pdbx_strand_id
1 'polypeptide(L)'
;MRILFCLLLVWPLTGALAQLPDSTAQPTPCPIALDTLDEFDSTRLIATQPIPIGFLVPTKNLSAELEGETLTEEAKALFSYAESTDNVRSFFLTLVVTEHKVRKIEPGLNVLIKFDNGQIYKLYNAPDRGELNRDIIMWLYQHTCVVPLEIYHLMKFAQIEKIRINYEGYKRTIALEPEQRKALQDAVLCVEQRLRQGLNLIKP
;
A
#
# COMPACT_ATOMS: atom_id res chain seq x y z
N MET A 1 -71.16 -6.21 -46.60
CA MET A 1 -69.75 -6.59 -46.82
C MET A 1 -68.95 -6.10 -45.62
N ARG A 2 -68.09 -6.97 -45.07
CA ARG A 2 -67.68 -7.04 -43.67
C ARG A 2 -67.00 -5.77 -43.11
N ILE A 3 -67.44 -5.43 -41.89
CA ILE A 3 -66.89 -4.43 -40.97
C ILE A 3 -65.56 -4.96 -40.41
N LEU A 4 -64.48 -4.19 -40.56
CA LEU A 4 -63.16 -4.49 -40.00
C LEU A 4 -62.96 -3.63 -38.73
N PHE A 5 -63.07 -4.26 -37.57
CA PHE A 5 -62.84 -3.69 -36.25
C PHE A 5 -61.32 -3.58 -36.02
N CYS A 6 -60.79 -2.36 -35.88
CA CYS A 6 -59.40 -2.11 -35.51
C CYS A 6 -59.36 -1.69 -34.03
N LEU A 7 -59.05 -2.64 -33.15
CA LEU A 7 -58.88 -2.42 -31.70
C LEU A 7 -57.43 -1.97 -31.44
N LEU A 8 -57.25 -0.67 -31.19
CA LEU A 8 -56.01 -0.10 -30.66
C LEU A 8 -55.97 -0.32 -29.13
N LEU A 9 -55.14 -1.27 -28.70
CA LEU A 9 -54.79 -1.48 -27.29
C LEU A 9 -53.74 -0.45 -26.86
N VAL A 10 -54.18 0.51 -26.04
CA VAL A 10 -53.34 1.46 -25.32
C VAL A 10 -52.73 0.75 -24.11
N TRP A 11 -51.39 0.59 -24.08
CA TRP A 11 -50.65 0.16 -22.89
C TRP A 11 -50.29 1.37 -22.03
N PRO A 12 -50.51 1.35 -20.70
CA PRO A 12 -50.02 2.41 -19.82
C PRO A 12 -48.53 2.17 -19.50
N LEU A 13 -47.72 3.22 -19.68
CA LEU A 13 -46.36 3.27 -19.14
C LEU A 13 -46.41 3.32 -17.60
N THR A 14 -46.13 2.20 -16.94
CA THR A 14 -45.77 2.17 -15.53
C THR A 14 -44.29 2.55 -15.38
N GLY A 15 -44.04 3.80 -14.99
CA GLY A 15 -42.73 4.26 -14.57
C GLY A 15 -42.35 3.64 -13.22
N ALA A 16 -41.48 2.62 -13.25
CA ALA A 16 -40.81 2.13 -12.06
C ALA A 16 -39.62 3.06 -11.75
N LEU A 17 -39.79 3.92 -10.75
CA LEU A 17 -38.72 4.70 -10.13
C LEU A 17 -37.87 3.71 -9.31
N ALA A 18 -36.80 3.20 -9.92
CA ALA A 18 -35.83 2.38 -9.20
C ALA A 18 -35.08 3.28 -8.20
N GLN A 19 -35.38 3.11 -6.91
CA GLN A 19 -34.59 3.68 -5.82
C GLN A 19 -33.19 3.06 -5.88
N LEU A 20 -32.20 3.90 -6.19
CA LEU A 20 -30.79 3.53 -6.07
C LEU A 20 -30.50 3.23 -4.59
N PRO A 21 -29.79 2.14 -4.26
CA PRO A 21 -29.40 1.87 -2.89
C PRO A 21 -28.44 2.96 -2.41
N ASP A 22 -28.84 3.63 -1.34
CA ASP A 22 -28.04 4.59 -0.59
C ASP A 22 -26.83 3.84 0.00
N SER A 23 -25.68 3.93 -0.67
CA SER A 23 -24.42 3.34 -0.21
C SER A 23 -23.86 4.17 0.95
N THR A 24 -24.44 3.99 2.13
CA THR A 24 -23.85 4.44 3.40
C THR A 24 -22.93 3.36 3.96
N ALA A 25 -21.94 2.96 3.15
CA ALA A 25 -20.79 2.23 3.67
C ALA A 25 -20.01 3.20 4.56
N GLN A 26 -20.20 3.09 5.88
CA GLN A 26 -19.36 3.80 6.85
C GLN A 26 -17.89 3.44 6.57
N PRO A 27 -17.00 4.43 6.41
CA PRO A 27 -15.60 4.15 6.11
C PRO A 27 -15.01 3.38 7.29
N THR A 28 -14.54 2.16 7.01
CA THR A 28 -13.77 1.36 7.96
C THR A 28 -12.66 2.24 8.55
N PRO A 29 -12.55 2.35 9.89
CA PRO A 29 -11.55 3.21 10.51
C PRO A 29 -10.15 2.80 10.06
N CYS A 30 -9.42 3.77 9.53
CA CYS A 30 -8.06 3.61 9.04
C CYS A 30 -7.10 3.10 10.15
N PRO A 31 -6.44 1.93 9.97
CA PRO A 31 -5.52 1.40 10.97
C PRO A 31 -4.19 2.17 10.94
N ILE A 32 -4.15 3.29 11.66
CA ILE A 32 -2.94 4.06 11.95
C ILE A 32 -2.23 3.42 13.13
N ALA A 33 -0.95 3.09 12.96
CA ALA A 33 -0.11 2.55 14.02
C ALA A 33 0.42 3.67 14.92
N LEU A 34 0.73 4.82 14.34
CA LEU A 34 1.34 5.96 15.03
C LEU A 34 0.81 7.28 14.46
N ASP A 35 0.41 8.21 15.33
CA ASP A 35 0.26 9.63 15.04
C ASP A 35 0.75 10.39 16.26
N THR A 36 2.02 10.79 16.23
CA THR A 36 2.71 11.42 17.37
C THR A 36 3.39 12.70 16.94
N LEU A 37 3.51 13.63 17.89
CA LEU A 37 4.36 14.80 17.78
C LEU A 37 5.56 14.59 18.70
N ASP A 38 6.76 14.60 18.14
CA ASP A 38 8.00 14.60 18.92
C ASP A 38 8.27 16.03 19.40
N GLU A 39 8.39 16.21 20.72
CA GLU A 39 8.60 17.52 21.34
C GLU A 39 10.04 18.04 21.19
N PHE A 40 11.02 17.16 20.94
CA PHE A 40 12.43 17.56 20.83
C PHE A 40 12.73 18.34 19.56
N ASP A 41 12.10 17.96 18.46
CA ASP A 41 12.31 18.54 17.13
C ASP A 41 11.01 19.04 16.48
N SER A 42 9.90 18.98 17.21
CA SER A 42 8.56 19.36 16.74
C SER A 42 8.15 18.62 15.46
N THR A 43 8.61 17.38 15.30
CA THR A 43 8.26 16.54 14.14
C THR A 43 6.99 15.75 14.40
N ARG A 44 5.97 15.95 13.56
CA ARG A 44 4.79 15.07 13.54
C ARG A 44 5.07 13.88 12.64
N LEU A 45 4.80 12.68 13.14
CA LEU A 45 4.93 11.41 12.43
C LEU A 45 3.59 10.69 12.39
N ILE A 46 3.12 10.34 11.19
CA ILE A 46 1.95 9.49 10.97
C ILE A 46 2.40 8.24 10.22
N ALA A 47 2.07 7.06 10.72
CA ALA A 47 2.41 5.79 10.08
C ALA A 47 1.23 4.80 10.11
N THR A 48 1.03 4.09 9.01
CA THR A 48 0.06 3.00 8.94
C THR A 48 0.54 1.76 9.67
N GLN A 49 -0.36 0.84 9.98
CA GLN A 49 0.07 -0.52 10.29
C GLN A 49 0.81 -1.16 9.10
N PRO A 50 1.80 -2.04 9.34
CA PRO A 50 2.45 -2.80 8.28
C PRO A 50 1.45 -3.70 7.55
N ILE A 51 1.50 -3.70 6.22
CA ILE A 51 0.66 -4.51 5.34
C ILE A 51 1.52 -5.61 4.73
N PRO A 52 1.14 -6.89 4.83
CA PRO A 52 1.85 -7.95 4.13
C PRO A 52 1.67 -7.79 2.61
N ILE A 53 2.77 -7.90 1.86
CA ILE A 53 2.79 -7.79 0.41
C ILE A 53 3.62 -8.92 -0.21
N GLY A 54 3.23 -9.35 -1.40
CA GLY A 54 3.84 -10.51 -2.05
C GLY A 54 3.25 -11.83 -1.54
N PHE A 55 3.96 -12.92 -1.81
CA PHE A 55 3.49 -14.27 -1.51
C PHE A 55 4.09 -14.81 -0.21
N LEU A 56 3.67 -16.00 0.17
CA LEU A 56 4.37 -16.77 1.19
C LEU A 56 5.63 -17.38 0.59
N VAL A 57 6.73 -17.34 1.34
CA VAL A 57 8.01 -17.93 0.96
C VAL A 57 8.39 -19.05 1.94
N PRO A 58 8.95 -20.16 1.45
CA PRO A 58 9.42 -21.23 2.30
C PRO A 58 10.60 -20.77 3.14
N THR A 59 10.65 -21.20 4.38
CA THR A 59 11.76 -20.94 5.32
C THR A 59 12.60 -22.18 5.49
N LYS A 60 13.82 -22.03 6.02
CA LYS A 60 14.73 -23.15 6.24
C LYS A 60 14.55 -23.81 7.61
N ASN A 61 13.41 -23.61 8.27
CA ASN A 61 13.24 -24.09 9.62
C ASN A 61 13.33 -25.62 9.74
N LEU A 62 14.11 -26.03 10.73
CA LEU A 62 14.47 -27.40 11.07
C LEU A 62 13.37 -28.08 11.92
N SER A 63 12.09 -27.93 11.58
CA SER A 63 11.02 -28.63 12.30
C SER A 63 10.73 -29.96 11.61
N ALA A 64 11.13 -31.05 12.25
CA ALA A 64 11.00 -32.44 11.79
C ALA A 64 9.55 -32.99 11.73
N GLU A 65 8.52 -32.14 11.83
CA GLU A 65 7.13 -32.58 12.09
C GLU A 65 6.10 -32.17 11.04
N LEU A 66 6.50 -31.47 9.98
CA LEU A 66 5.68 -31.28 8.80
C LEU A 66 6.57 -31.55 7.59
N GLU A 67 5.99 -32.06 6.52
CA GLU A 67 6.68 -32.46 5.29
C GLU A 67 7.36 -31.29 4.52
N GLY A 68 7.69 -30.15 5.12
CA GLY A 68 9.11 -29.85 5.37
C GLY A 68 9.46 -28.40 5.05
N GLU A 69 8.48 -27.49 5.10
CA GLU A 69 8.67 -26.06 4.83
C GLU A 69 7.70 -25.24 5.68
N THR A 70 8.20 -24.53 6.72
CA THR A 70 7.37 -23.49 7.34
C THR A 70 7.34 -22.27 6.43
N LEU A 71 6.17 -21.64 6.27
CA LEU A 71 5.99 -20.51 5.36
C LEU A 71 6.06 -19.19 6.14
N THR A 72 6.65 -18.16 5.54
CA THR A 72 6.68 -16.79 6.08
C THR A 72 6.27 -15.79 4.99
N GLU A 73 5.89 -14.59 5.40
CA GLU A 73 5.58 -13.50 4.48
C GLU A 73 6.84 -13.07 3.70
N GLU A 74 6.70 -12.88 2.39
CA GLU A 74 7.75 -12.37 1.50
C GLU A 74 8.20 -10.97 1.90
N ALA A 75 7.24 -10.07 2.14
CA ALA A 75 7.53 -8.69 2.49
C ALA A 75 6.37 -8.02 3.24
N LYS A 76 6.69 -6.90 3.88
CA LYS A 76 5.73 -5.97 4.48
C LYS A 76 5.98 -4.57 3.94
N ALA A 77 4.90 -3.81 3.75
CA ALA A 77 4.96 -2.40 3.40
C ALA A 77 4.34 -1.55 4.49
N LEU A 78 4.92 -0.39 4.75
CA LEU A 78 4.39 0.64 5.63
C LEU A 78 4.47 1.98 4.93
N PHE A 79 3.38 2.75 4.96
CA PHE A 79 3.37 4.11 4.45
C PHE A 79 3.37 5.10 5.62
N SER A 80 4.19 6.13 5.51
CA SER A 80 4.33 7.13 6.58
C SER A 80 4.54 8.54 6.04
N TYR A 81 4.25 9.50 6.91
CA TYR A 81 4.40 10.92 6.71
C TYR A 81 5.16 11.51 7.89
N ALA A 82 6.12 12.37 7.61
CA ALA A 82 6.76 13.21 8.60
C ALA A 82 6.70 14.69 8.19
N GLU A 83 6.43 15.56 9.16
CA GLU A 83 6.47 17.02 8.98
C GLU A 83 7.11 17.68 10.19
N SER A 84 8.09 18.55 9.93
CA SER A 84 8.65 19.45 10.93
C SER A 84 8.04 20.85 10.80
N THR A 85 8.12 21.64 11.87
CA THR A 85 7.69 23.05 11.92
C THR A 85 8.31 23.92 10.83
N ASP A 86 9.49 23.55 10.32
CA ASP A 86 10.17 24.24 9.22
C ASP A 86 9.64 23.86 7.83
N ASN A 87 8.45 23.25 7.75
CA ASN A 87 7.67 22.91 6.55
C ASN A 87 8.26 21.81 5.64
N VAL A 88 9.16 20.98 6.13
CA VAL A 88 9.61 19.80 5.36
C VAL A 88 8.60 18.68 5.49
N ARG A 89 7.72 18.55 4.49
CA ARG A 89 6.76 17.44 4.36
C ARG A 89 7.41 16.30 3.60
N SER A 90 7.55 15.16 4.25
CA SER A 90 8.16 13.97 3.68
C SER A 90 7.22 12.79 3.75
N PHE A 91 7.12 12.04 2.65
CA PHE A 91 6.39 10.78 2.59
C PHE A 91 7.38 9.64 2.41
N PHE A 92 7.16 8.53 3.11
CA PHE A 92 8.01 7.37 3.02
C PHE A 92 7.20 6.10 2.78
N LEU A 93 7.73 5.26 1.89
CA LEU A 93 7.33 3.87 1.72
C LEU A 93 8.44 2.99 2.30
N THR A 94 8.18 2.40 3.45
CA THR A 94 9.11 1.46 4.07
C THR A 94 8.73 0.05 3.65
N LEU A 95 9.71 -0.71 3.15
CA LEU A 95 9.56 -2.11 2.76
C LEU A 95 10.45 -2.97 3.64
N VAL A 96 9.89 -3.99 4.29
CA VAL A 96 10.66 -5.02 5.00
C VAL A 96 10.58 -6.29 4.17
N VAL A 97 11.71 -6.80 3.68
CA VAL A 97 11.78 -7.92 2.73
C VAL A 97 12.61 -9.06 3.28
N THR A 98 12.14 -10.29 3.11
CA THR A 98 12.87 -11.52 3.47
C THR A 98 13.69 -12.05 2.29
N GLU A 99 14.94 -12.42 2.55
CA GLU A 99 15.88 -12.94 1.56
C GLU A 99 16.62 -14.18 2.09
N HIS A 100 16.80 -15.20 1.24
CA HIS A 100 17.51 -16.44 1.63
C HIS A 100 19.03 -16.27 1.75
N LYS A 101 19.58 -15.23 1.13
CA LYS A 101 21.02 -14.98 1.05
C LYS A 101 21.28 -13.53 1.42
N VAL A 102 22.46 -13.27 1.98
CA VAL A 102 22.96 -11.92 2.16
C VAL A 102 22.97 -11.21 0.81
N ARG A 103 22.34 -10.05 0.75
CA ARG A 103 22.36 -9.10 -0.34
C ARG A 103 23.11 -7.85 0.09
N LYS A 104 23.94 -7.32 -0.82
CA LYS A 104 24.54 -6.00 -0.68
C LYS A 104 23.59 -4.98 -1.29
N ILE A 105 23.29 -3.93 -0.53
CA ILE A 105 22.50 -2.80 -0.99
C ILE A 105 23.13 -1.50 -0.53
N GLU A 106 23.14 -0.53 -1.42
CA GLU A 106 23.67 0.82 -1.19
C GLU A 106 22.52 1.84 -1.26
N PRO A 107 22.63 3.00 -0.59
CA PRO A 107 21.68 4.08 -0.76
C PRO A 107 21.58 4.54 -2.22
N GLY A 108 20.38 4.83 -2.71
CA GLY A 108 20.20 5.38 -4.06
C GLY A 108 18.87 5.01 -4.72
N LEU A 109 18.79 5.25 -6.04
CA LEU A 109 17.61 5.02 -6.87
C LEU A 109 17.46 3.54 -7.30
N ASN A 110 17.40 2.65 -6.32
CA ASN A 110 17.43 1.19 -6.54
C ASN A 110 16.11 0.46 -6.23
N VAL A 111 15.10 1.17 -5.72
CA VAL A 111 13.73 0.64 -5.59
C VAL A 111 12.87 1.21 -6.70
N LEU A 112 12.20 0.34 -7.46
CA LEU A 112 11.32 0.68 -8.56
C LEU A 112 9.89 0.28 -8.20
N ILE A 113 8.94 1.18 -8.41
CA ILE A 113 7.51 0.88 -8.31
C ILE A 113 6.90 0.93 -9.71
N LYS A 114 6.09 -0.07 -10.03
CA LYS A 114 5.29 -0.12 -11.26
C LYS A 114 3.83 -0.01 -10.90
N PHE A 115 3.16 0.98 -11.49
CA PHE A 115 1.72 1.17 -11.36
C PHE A 115 0.94 0.34 -12.38
N ASP A 116 -0.33 0.08 -12.07
CA ASP A 116 -1.30 -0.59 -12.95
C ASP A 116 -1.52 0.13 -14.29
N ASN A 117 -1.36 1.45 -14.31
CA ASN A 117 -1.39 2.29 -15.51
C ASN A 117 -0.13 2.16 -16.40
N GLY A 118 0.83 1.31 -16.02
CA GLY A 118 2.05 1.02 -16.76
C GLY A 118 3.23 1.95 -16.44
N GLN A 119 3.04 3.02 -15.67
CA GLN A 119 4.13 3.93 -15.27
C GLN A 119 5.09 3.26 -14.29
N ILE A 120 6.37 3.59 -14.40
CA ILE A 120 7.42 3.07 -13.54
C ILE A 120 8.23 4.23 -12.97
N TYR A 121 8.41 4.24 -11.66
CA TYR A 121 9.19 5.25 -10.97
C TYR A 121 10.30 4.62 -10.13
N LYS A 122 11.44 5.30 -10.05
CA LYS A 122 12.53 4.95 -9.15
C LYS A 122 12.42 5.81 -7.90
N LEU A 123 12.43 5.17 -6.74
CA LEU A 123 12.45 5.84 -5.45
C LEU A 123 13.87 5.86 -4.90
N TYR A 124 14.23 6.95 -4.23
CA TYR A 124 15.47 7.01 -3.47
C TYR A 124 15.27 6.20 -2.19
N ASN A 125 16.08 5.16 -2.02
CA ASN A 125 16.03 4.27 -0.88
C ASN A 125 17.26 4.49 0.01
N ALA A 126 17.01 4.64 1.30
CA ALA A 126 17.99 4.55 2.36
C ALA A 126 17.82 3.19 3.06
N PRO A 127 18.57 2.15 2.65
CA PRO A 127 18.42 0.83 3.21
C PRO A 127 19.09 0.72 4.59
N ASP A 128 18.53 -0.14 5.45
CA ASP A 128 19.21 -0.59 6.66
C ASP A 128 20.11 -1.81 6.37
N ARG A 129 20.97 -2.15 7.34
CA ARG A 129 21.76 -3.38 7.30
C ARG A 129 20.84 -4.58 7.39
N GLY A 130 21.14 -5.59 6.57
CA GLY A 130 20.42 -6.86 6.63
C GLY A 130 20.68 -7.57 7.95
N GLU A 131 19.61 -8.03 8.62
CA GLU A 131 19.69 -8.79 9.87
C GLU A 131 19.23 -10.22 9.65
N LEU A 132 19.97 -11.19 10.20
CA LEU A 132 19.56 -12.59 10.13
C LEU A 132 18.48 -12.85 11.18
N ASN A 133 17.25 -13.09 10.73
CA ASN A 133 16.21 -13.64 11.57
C ASN A 133 16.47 -15.15 11.77
N ARG A 134 16.83 -15.52 13.00
CA ARG A 134 17.19 -16.90 13.38
C ARG A 134 15.99 -17.82 13.51
N ASP A 135 14.80 -17.27 13.67
CA ASP A 135 13.57 -18.04 13.85
C ASP A 135 13.05 -18.60 12.52
N ILE A 136 13.44 -18.01 11.39
CA ILE A 136 13.09 -18.48 10.03
C ILE A 136 14.32 -18.77 9.17
N ILE A 137 15.51 -18.46 9.67
CA ILE A 137 16.81 -18.60 8.98
C ILE A 137 16.79 -17.84 7.63
N MET A 138 16.35 -16.59 7.67
CA MET A 138 16.31 -15.68 6.52
C MET A 138 16.80 -14.29 6.91
N TRP A 139 17.34 -13.57 5.93
CA TRP A 139 17.81 -12.20 6.08
C TRP A 139 16.64 -11.23 5.91
N LEU A 140 16.48 -10.31 6.85
CA LEU A 140 15.53 -9.22 6.80
C LEU A 140 16.23 -7.96 6.34
N TYR A 141 15.67 -7.29 5.32
CA TYR A 141 16.14 -6.00 4.83
C TYR A 141 15.03 -4.97 4.99
N GLN A 142 15.36 -3.82 5.57
CA GLN A 142 14.49 -2.65 5.58
C GLN A 142 14.93 -1.66 4.49
N HIS A 143 13.98 -1.23 3.66
CA HIS A 143 14.16 -0.24 2.63
C HIS A 143 13.25 0.95 2.92
N THR A 144 13.80 2.07 3.38
CA THR A 144 13.02 3.29 3.57
C THR A 144 13.12 4.15 2.32
N CYS A 145 12.06 4.16 1.54
CA CYS A 145 12.00 4.86 0.26
C CYS A 145 11.37 6.23 0.43
N VAL A 146 12.06 7.30 0.02
CA VAL A 146 11.48 8.64 -0.06
C VAL A 146 10.50 8.66 -1.23
N VAL A 147 9.26 9.08 -0.95
CA VAL A 147 8.19 9.20 -1.94
C VAL A 147 8.03 10.68 -2.30
N PRO A 148 8.42 11.11 -3.52
CA PRO A 148 8.17 12.44 -4.02
C PRO A 148 6.68 12.80 -4.02
N LEU A 149 6.36 14.08 -3.86
CA LEU A 149 4.98 14.59 -3.79
C LEU A 149 4.15 14.16 -5.01
N GLU A 150 4.72 14.21 -6.21
CA GLU A 150 4.07 13.77 -7.46
C GLU A 150 3.66 12.30 -7.41
N ILE A 151 4.55 11.44 -6.90
CA ILE A 151 4.31 10.01 -6.76
C ILE A 151 3.29 9.75 -5.65
N TYR A 152 3.35 10.49 -4.55
CA TYR A 152 2.33 10.42 -3.50
C TYR A 152 0.93 10.72 -4.05
N HIS A 153 0.79 11.78 -4.87
CA HIS A 153 -0.48 12.07 -5.53
C HIS A 153 -0.91 10.95 -6.48
N LEU A 154 0.01 10.36 -7.22
CA LEU A 154 -0.28 9.22 -8.09
C LEU A 154 -0.77 8.00 -7.30
N MET A 155 -0.14 7.67 -6.16
CA MET A 155 -0.50 6.53 -5.31
C MET A 155 -1.93 6.61 -4.76
N LYS A 156 -2.53 7.81 -4.71
CA LYS A 156 -3.94 7.99 -4.33
C LYS A 156 -4.94 7.54 -5.40
N PHE A 157 -4.52 7.47 -6.66
CA PHE A 157 -5.42 7.21 -7.80
C PHE A 157 -5.04 5.97 -8.61
N ALA A 158 -3.77 5.61 -8.65
CA ALA A 158 -3.25 4.43 -9.34
C ALA A 158 -2.69 3.41 -8.33
N GLN A 159 -2.90 2.13 -8.59
CA GLN A 159 -2.43 1.07 -7.71
C GLN A 159 -1.03 0.59 -8.09
N ILE A 160 -0.21 0.25 -7.10
CA ILE A 160 1.12 -0.33 -7.33
C ILE A 160 0.96 -1.80 -7.66
N GLU A 161 1.24 -2.19 -8.91
CA GLU A 161 1.16 -3.58 -9.39
C GLU A 161 2.36 -4.41 -8.90
N LYS A 162 3.57 -3.82 -8.96
CA LYS A 162 4.83 -4.50 -8.68
C LYS A 162 5.84 -3.56 -8.03
N ILE A 163 6.65 -4.11 -7.15
CA ILE A 163 7.79 -3.43 -6.54
C ILE A 163 9.04 -4.22 -6.89
N ARG A 164 10.10 -3.55 -7.34
CA ARG A 164 11.38 -4.17 -7.68
C ARG A 164 12.51 -3.52 -6.92
N ILE A 165 13.33 -4.34 -6.27
CA ILE A 165 14.53 -3.93 -5.54
C ILE A 165 15.74 -4.45 -6.31
N ASN A 166 16.62 -3.53 -6.70
CA ASN A 166 17.85 -3.85 -7.40
C ASN A 166 19.00 -3.90 -6.39
N TYR A 167 19.37 -5.11 -6.00
CA TYR A 167 20.59 -5.39 -5.25
C TYR A 167 21.80 -5.46 -6.20
N GLU A 168 23.00 -5.47 -5.63
CA GLU A 168 24.21 -5.77 -6.40
C GLU A 168 24.15 -7.22 -6.94
N GLY A 169 24.12 -7.37 -8.27
CA GLY A 169 24.08 -8.68 -8.95
C GLY A 169 22.75 -9.45 -8.83
N TYR A 170 21.72 -8.90 -8.20
CA TYR A 170 20.43 -9.57 -8.02
C TYR A 170 19.26 -8.59 -8.07
N LYS A 171 18.15 -9.00 -8.69
CA LYS A 171 16.92 -8.19 -8.77
C LYS A 171 15.78 -8.96 -8.13
N ARG A 172 15.19 -8.38 -7.09
CA ARG A 172 13.99 -8.91 -6.44
C ARG A 172 12.78 -8.19 -6.99
N THR A 173 11.76 -8.94 -7.42
CA THR A 173 10.46 -8.35 -7.79
C THR A 173 9.40 -8.98 -6.90
N ILE A 174 8.62 -8.13 -6.24
CA ILE A 174 7.45 -8.47 -5.44
C ILE A 174 6.24 -8.10 -6.30
N ALA A 175 5.43 -9.08 -6.65
CA ALA A 175 4.17 -8.84 -7.36
C ALA A 175 3.04 -8.77 -6.35
N LEU A 176 2.19 -7.75 -6.44
CA LEU A 176 1.09 -7.57 -5.50
C LEU A 176 -0.19 -8.19 -6.07
N GLU A 177 -0.91 -8.91 -5.22
CA GLU A 177 -2.28 -9.38 -5.51
C GLU A 177 -3.29 -8.23 -5.42
N PRO A 178 -4.44 -8.30 -6.11
CA PRO A 178 -5.43 -7.21 -6.13
C PRO A 178 -5.81 -6.68 -4.74
N GLU A 179 -5.94 -7.56 -3.75
CA GLU A 179 -6.24 -7.18 -2.36
C GLU A 179 -5.09 -6.41 -1.72
N GLN A 180 -3.84 -6.83 -1.96
CA GLN A 180 -2.64 -6.15 -1.46
C GLN A 180 -2.44 -4.78 -2.13
N ARG A 181 -2.73 -4.70 -3.43
CA ARG A 181 -2.71 -3.43 -4.20
C ARG A 181 -3.68 -2.42 -3.61
N LYS A 182 -4.91 -2.88 -3.32
CA LYS A 182 -5.95 -2.07 -2.68
C LYS A 182 -5.52 -1.67 -1.27
N ALA A 183 -5.04 -2.61 -0.45
CA ALA A 183 -4.60 -2.33 0.92
C ALA A 183 -3.48 -1.28 0.97
N LEU A 184 -2.50 -1.35 0.05
CA LEU A 184 -1.41 -0.37 -0.02
C LEU A 184 -1.92 1.01 -0.45
N GLN A 185 -2.86 1.08 -1.39
CA GLN A 185 -3.52 2.34 -1.77
C GLN A 185 -4.35 2.90 -0.61
N ASP A 186 -5.11 2.05 0.08
CA ASP A 186 -5.92 2.44 1.24
C ASP A 186 -5.03 2.98 2.38
N ALA A 187 -3.84 2.42 2.60
CA ALA A 187 -2.85 2.98 3.53
C ALA A 187 -2.44 4.42 3.20
N VAL A 188 -2.20 4.73 1.92
CA VAL A 188 -1.88 6.10 1.47
C VAL A 188 -3.06 7.03 1.72
N LEU A 189 -4.28 6.59 1.39
CA LEU A 189 -5.50 7.35 1.62
C LEU A 189 -5.76 7.56 3.12
N CYS A 190 -5.40 6.60 3.97
CA CYS A 190 -5.52 6.71 5.41
C CYS A 190 -4.62 7.78 6.00
N VAL A 191 -3.37 7.88 5.54
CA VAL A 191 -2.47 8.98 5.93
C VAL A 191 -3.04 10.33 5.45
N GLU A 192 -3.53 10.44 4.22
CA GLU A 192 -4.18 11.66 3.70
C GLU A 192 -5.38 12.08 4.58
N GLN A 193 -6.25 11.14 4.95
CA GLN A 193 -7.40 11.44 5.81
C GLN A 193 -6.97 11.97 7.17
N ARG A 194 -5.96 11.35 7.80
CA ARG A 194 -5.43 11.79 9.09
C ARG A 194 -4.75 13.15 9.01
N LEU A 195 -4.06 13.45 7.90
CA LEU A 195 -3.50 14.76 7.63
C LEU A 195 -4.58 15.85 7.57
N ARG A 196 -5.68 15.59 6.85
CA ARG A 196 -6.81 16.53 6.76
C ARG A 196 -7.50 16.76 8.09
N GLN A 197 -7.68 15.71 8.90
CA GLN A 197 -8.23 15.86 10.25
C GLN A 197 -7.33 16.71 11.15
N GLY A 198 -6.00 16.52 11.06
CA GLY A 198 -5.04 17.35 11.80
C GLY A 198 -5.04 18.82 11.37
N LEU A 199 -5.23 19.13 10.09
CA LEU A 199 -5.36 20.51 9.61
C LEU A 199 -6.58 21.24 10.19
N ASN A 200 -7.65 20.52 10.54
CA ASN A 200 -8.83 21.09 11.18
C ASN A 200 -8.63 21.39 12.68
N LEU A 201 -7.56 20.86 13.29
CA LEU A 201 -7.20 21.11 14.69
C LEU A 201 -6.20 22.28 14.86
N ILE A 202 -5.65 22.79 13.76
CA ILE A 202 -4.66 23.90 13.74
C ILE A 202 -5.31 25.24 13.30
N LYS A 203 -6.64 25.29 13.15
CA LYS A 203 -7.35 26.56 12.94
C LYS A 203 -7.75 27.19 14.27
N PRO A 204 -7.27 28.40 14.62
CA PRO A 204 -7.96 29.27 15.57
C PRO A 204 -9.30 29.76 15.00
#